data_AF-A0A8F2F2N8-F1
#
_entry.id   AF-A0A8F2F2N8-F1
#
_cell.length_a   1.000
_cell.length_b   1.000
_cell.length_c   1.000
_cell.angle_alpha   90.00
_cell.angle_beta   90.00
_cell.angle_gamma   90.00
#
_symmetry.space_group_name_H-M   'P 1'
#
loop_
_entity.id
_entity.type
_entity.pdbx_description
1 polymer ?
#
loop_
_entity_poly.entity_id
_entity_poly.type
_entity_poly.pdbx_seq_one_letter_code
_entity_poly.pdbx_strand_id
1 'polypeptide(L)'
;MNGMLVSILYFCAVASLVLITVFLLLRLLLARRKQRSVKAAATALSLSAALLGFVLLFVCSHPTYYKYNDWWVQGRTISQVEARYGPFDISRNGVLGYYIYTDNGPIMPDHLPHYYYLEYDDNGIVRNVYEGVAPGG
;
A
#
# COMPACT_ATOMS: atom_id res chain seq x y z
N MET A 1 -4.67 2.28 15.33
CA MET A 1 -5.72 1.60 14.57
C MET A 1 -5.19 0.21 14.26
N ASN A 2 -5.92 -0.86 14.59
CA ASN A 2 -5.41 -2.23 14.43
C ASN A 2 -5.06 -2.50 12.95
N GLY A 3 -3.84 -2.99 12.67
CA GLY A 3 -3.36 -3.28 11.31
C GLY A 3 -4.33 -4.18 10.54
N MET A 4 -4.93 -5.16 11.21
CA MET A 4 -5.96 -6.04 10.63
C MET A 4 -7.21 -5.27 10.16
N LEU A 5 -7.69 -4.29 10.94
CA LEU A 5 -8.86 -3.49 10.55
C LEU A 5 -8.55 -2.60 9.34
N VAL A 6 -7.34 -2.04 9.28
CA VAL A 6 -6.89 -1.25 8.12
C VAL A 6 -6.85 -2.13 6.88
N SER A 7 -6.28 -3.32 6.97
CA SER A 7 -6.22 -4.28 5.87
C SER A 7 -7.62 -4.74 5.41
N ILE A 8 -8.55 -5.00 6.33
CA ILE A 8 -9.94 -5.36 5.98
C ILE A 8 -10.65 -4.20 5.27
N LEU A 9 -10.55 -2.98 5.81
CA LEU A 9 -11.18 -1.81 5.19
C LEU A 9 -10.61 -1.56 3.79
N TYR A 10 -9.30 -1.72 3.64
CA TYR A 10 -8.61 -1.61 2.35
C TYR A 10 -9.14 -2.65 1.35
N PHE A 11 -9.19 -3.92 1.76
CA PHE A 11 -9.72 -5.01 0.93
C PHE A 11 -11.18 -4.74 0.49
N CYS A 12 -12.03 -4.35 1.44
CA CYS A 12 -13.43 -4.02 1.15
C CYS A 12 -13.57 -2.84 0.17
N ALA A 13 -12.73 -1.82 0.29
CA ALA A 13 -12.73 -0.67 -0.61
C ALA A 13 -12.32 -1.08 -2.04
N VAL A 14 -11.24 -1.85 -2.20
CA VAL A 14 -10.78 -2.35 -3.50
C VAL A 14 -11.84 -3.28 -4.13
N ALA A 15 -12.39 -4.21 -3.35
CA ALA A 15 -13.43 -5.13 -3.83
C ALA A 15 -14.68 -4.38 -4.31
N SER A 16 -15.12 -3.37 -3.55
CA SER A 16 -16.26 -2.52 -3.92
C SER A 16 -16.00 -1.79 -5.24
N LEU A 17 -14.78 -1.26 -5.43
CA LEU A 17 -14.40 -0.56 -6.67
C LEU A 17 -14.39 -1.50 -7.89
N VAL A 18 -13.93 -2.74 -7.71
CA VAL A 18 -13.98 -3.78 -8.75
C VAL A 18 -15.43 -4.09 -9.13
N LEU A 19 -16.31 -4.29 -8.15
CA LEU A 19 -17.74 -4.54 -8.39
C LEU A 19 -18.42 -3.38 -9.13
N ILE A 20 -18.13 -2.13 -8.76
CA ILE A 20 -18.63 -0.94 -9.46
C ILE A 20 -18.15 -0.94 -10.91
N THR A 21 -16.88 -1.24 -11.16
CA THR A 21 -16.30 -1.28 -12.51
C THR A 21 -16.98 -2.34 -13.38
N VAL A 22 -17.21 -3.54 -12.83
CA VAL A 22 -17.93 -4.63 -13.52
C VAL A 22 -19.39 -4.25 -13.79
N PHE A 23 -20.07 -3.63 -12.83
CA PHE A 23 -21.44 -3.15 -13.01
C PHE A 23 -21.56 -2.10 -14.11
N LEU A 24 -20.62 -1.15 -14.18
CA LEU A 24 -20.57 -0.13 -15.23
C LEU A 24 -20.29 -0.75 -16.61
N LEU A 25 -19.42 -1.76 -16.68
CA LEU A 25 -19.20 -2.54 -17.88
C LEU A 25 -20.49 -3.22 -18.37
N LEU A 26 -21.22 -3.90 -17.47
CA LEU A 26 -22.50 -4.52 -17.79
C LEU A 26 -23.54 -3.50 -18.27
N ARG A 27 -23.62 -2.33 -17.62
CA ARG A 27 -24.50 -1.23 -18.07
C ARG A 27 -24.15 -0.75 -19.47
N LEU A 28 -22.85 -0.62 -19.79
CA LEU A 28 -22.38 -0.23 -21.11
C LEU A 28 -22.79 -1.27 -22.17
N LEU A 29 -22.61 -2.56 -21.89
CA LEU A 29 -22.98 -3.66 -22.79
C LEU A 29 -24.50 -3.70 -23.02
N LEU A 30 -25.30 -3.54 -21.97
CA LEU A 30 -26.76 -3.49 -22.08
C LEU A 30 -27.26 -2.26 -22.85
N ALA A 31 -26.64 -1.09 -22.65
CA ALA A 31 -26.97 0.12 -23.39
C ALA A 31 -26.66 -0.04 -24.89
N ARG A 32 -25.50 -0.63 -25.23
CA ARG A 32 -25.15 -0.99 -26.62
C ARG A 32 -26.18 -1.94 -27.23
N ARG A 33 -26.55 -3.02 -26.51
CA ARG A 33 -27.55 -3.99 -26.98
C ARG A 33 -28.92 -3.36 -27.24
N LYS A 34 -29.33 -2.40 -26.41
CA LYS A 34 -30.60 -1.67 -26.56
C LYS A 34 -30.51 -0.44 -27.46
N GLN A 35 -29.39 -0.22 -28.16
CA GLN A 35 -29.12 0.96 -28.99
C GLN A 35 -29.37 2.31 -28.27
N ARG A 36 -29.14 2.34 -26.95
CA ARG A 36 -29.25 3.56 -26.14
C ARG A 36 -27.93 4.33 -26.15
N SER A 37 -27.98 5.60 -25.77
CA SER A 37 -26.78 6.42 -25.57
C SER A 37 -25.83 5.75 -24.57
N VAL A 38 -24.57 5.60 -24.98
CA VAL A 38 -23.50 4.97 -24.18
C VAL A 38 -22.57 5.99 -23.53
N LYS A 39 -22.72 7.29 -23.85
CA LYS A 39 -21.76 8.34 -23.46
C LYS A 39 -21.52 8.36 -21.95
N ALA A 40 -22.58 8.46 -21.15
CA ALA A 40 -22.47 8.50 -19.68
C ALA A 40 -21.86 7.23 -19.10
N ALA A 41 -22.27 6.04 -19.59
CA ALA A 41 -21.72 4.77 -19.13
C ALA A 41 -20.24 4.62 -19.48
N ALA A 42 -19.83 5.07 -20.67
CA ALA A 42 -18.43 5.03 -21.11
C ALA A 42 -17.56 6.00 -20.31
N THR A 43 -18.03 7.22 -20.05
CA THR A 43 -17.32 8.19 -19.20
C THR A 43 -17.16 7.65 -17.78
N ALA A 44 -18.24 7.13 -17.17
CA ALA A 44 -18.19 6.55 -15.83
C ALA A 44 -17.25 5.34 -15.74
N LEU A 45 -17.29 4.45 -16.74
CA LEU A 45 -16.38 3.31 -16.81
C LEU A 45 -14.92 3.74 -16.94
N SER A 46 -14.64 4.76 -17.75
CA SER A 46 -13.28 5.29 -17.93
C SER A 46 -12.73 5.89 -16.63
N LEU A 47 -13.55 6.65 -15.90
CA LEU A 47 -13.21 7.18 -14.57
C LEU A 47 -12.95 6.06 -13.56
N SER A 48 -13.84 5.05 -13.51
CA SER A 48 -13.71 3.90 -12.62
C SER A 48 -12.44 3.09 -12.91
N ALA A 49 -12.15 2.85 -14.19
CA ALA A 49 -10.95 2.13 -14.62
C ALA A 49 -9.67 2.91 -14.31
N ALA A 50 -9.66 4.23 -14.51
CA ALA A 50 -8.53 5.08 -14.14
C ALA A 50 -8.29 5.04 -12.62
N LEU A 51 -9.36 5.17 -11.82
CA LEU A 51 -9.26 5.09 -10.36
C LEU A 51 -8.73 3.72 -9.90
N LEU A 52 -9.24 2.63 -10.48
CA LEU A 52 -8.73 1.28 -10.20
C LEU A 52 -7.25 1.15 -10.56
N GLY A 53 -6.83 1.70 -11.71
CA GLY A 53 -5.43 1.75 -12.10
C GLY A 53 -4.55 2.49 -11.07
N PHE A 54 -4.99 3.65 -10.59
CA PHE A 54 -4.25 4.39 -9.55
C PHE A 54 -4.19 3.63 -8.22
N VAL A 55 -5.27 2.98 -7.80
CA VAL A 55 -5.30 2.16 -6.58
C VAL A 55 -4.34 0.98 -6.71
N LEU A 56 -4.33 0.29 -7.85
CA LEU A 56 -3.39 -0.81 -8.09
C LEU A 56 -1.94 -0.33 -8.08
N LEU A 57 -1.62 0.80 -8.73
CA LEU A 57 -0.30 1.40 -8.65
C LEU A 57 0.09 1.75 -7.21
N PHE A 58 -0.85 2.24 -6.41
CA PHE A 58 -0.61 2.52 -5.00
C PHE A 58 -0.30 1.24 -4.20
N VAL A 59 -1.09 0.17 -4.35
CA VAL A 59 -0.83 -1.14 -3.73
C VAL A 59 0.57 -1.63 -4.08
N CYS A 60 0.90 -1.64 -5.37
CA CYS A 60 2.15 -2.20 -5.85
C CYS A 60 3.36 -1.38 -5.39
N SER A 61 3.20 -0.09 -5.13
CA SER A 61 4.26 0.79 -4.64
C SER A 61 4.40 0.83 -3.12
N HIS A 62 3.44 0.30 -2.35
CA HIS A 62 3.47 0.26 -0.88
C HIS A 62 3.22 -1.15 -0.32
N PRO A 63 3.88 -2.21 -0.81
CA PRO A 63 3.62 -3.57 -0.36
C PRO A 63 3.97 -3.79 1.12
N THR A 64 4.98 -3.09 1.65
CA THR A 64 5.39 -3.26 3.05
C THR A 64 4.51 -2.46 4.01
N TYR A 65 4.28 -1.16 3.75
CA TYR A 65 3.38 -0.36 4.58
C TYR A 65 2.89 0.90 3.86
N TYR A 66 1.60 1.25 4.02
CA TYR A 66 0.95 2.32 3.27
C TYR A 66 1.58 3.72 3.41
N LYS A 67 2.30 3.99 4.50
CA LYS A 67 2.95 5.29 4.76
C LYS A 67 4.24 5.47 3.93
N TYR A 68 4.91 4.39 3.57
CA TYR A 68 6.23 4.41 2.94
C TYR A 68 6.14 3.85 1.52
N ASN A 69 6.71 4.58 0.55
CA ASN A 69 6.68 4.17 -0.85
C ASN A 69 7.92 3.35 -1.15
N ASP A 70 7.76 2.03 -1.20
CA ASP A 70 8.84 1.06 -1.37
C ASP A 70 9.59 1.27 -2.68
N TRP A 71 8.88 1.60 -3.77
CA TRP A 71 9.50 1.89 -5.06
C TRP A 71 10.40 3.13 -5.02
N TRP A 72 10.00 4.14 -4.25
CA TRP A 72 10.80 5.34 -4.11
C TRP A 72 11.97 5.12 -3.16
N VAL A 73 11.78 4.36 -2.09
CA VAL A 73 12.79 4.08 -1.05
C VAL A 73 13.91 3.21 -1.60
N GLN A 74 13.59 2.16 -2.35
CA GLN A 74 14.58 1.26 -2.96
C GLN A 74 15.51 2.03 -3.92
N GLY A 75 16.82 1.81 -3.77
CA GLY A 75 17.86 2.49 -4.54
C GLY A 75 18.19 3.91 -4.07
N ARG A 76 17.62 4.39 -2.97
CA ARG A 76 17.97 5.69 -2.36
C ARG A 76 19.01 5.53 -1.27
N THR A 77 19.75 6.61 -1.04
CA THR A 77 20.66 6.69 0.10
C THR A 77 19.87 6.86 1.40
N ILE A 78 20.42 6.36 2.51
CA ILE A 78 19.83 6.51 3.84
C ILE A 78 19.48 7.98 4.15
N SER A 79 20.38 8.91 3.83
CA SER A 79 20.17 10.34 4.09
C SER A 79 19.02 10.93 3.28
N GLN A 80 18.79 10.47 2.04
CA GLN A 80 17.63 10.87 1.24
C GLN A 80 16.32 10.36 1.83
N VAL A 81 16.31 9.11 2.31
CA VAL A 81 15.14 8.52 2.95
C VAL A 81 14.81 9.29 4.23
N GLU A 82 15.82 9.54 5.07
CA GLU A 82 15.67 10.29 6.31
C GLU A 82 15.17 11.72 6.07
N ALA A 83 15.70 12.40 5.05
CA ALA A 83 15.25 13.74 4.68
C ALA A 83 13.78 13.79 4.25
N ARG A 84 13.25 12.69 3.68
CA ARG A 84 11.86 12.62 3.23
C ARG A 84 10.88 12.19 4.33
N TYR A 85 11.26 11.19 5.11
CA TYR A 85 10.36 10.52 6.06
C TYR A 85 10.63 10.89 7.52
N GLY A 86 11.70 11.63 7.79
CA GLY A 86 12.15 11.99 9.13
C GLY A 86 13.21 11.04 9.68
N PRO A 87 13.70 11.32 10.90
CA PRO A 87 14.71 10.51 11.56
C PRO A 87 14.21 9.07 11.82
N PHE A 88 15.12 8.10 11.73
CA PHE A 88 14.79 6.70 12.00
C PHE A 88 14.48 6.45 13.47
N ASP A 89 13.47 5.63 13.75
CA ASP A 89 13.08 5.26 15.12
C ASP A 89 14.04 4.23 15.73
N ILE A 90 14.66 3.40 14.89
CA ILE A 90 15.68 2.43 15.30
C ILE A 90 16.87 2.44 14.34
N SER A 91 18.06 2.37 14.92
CA SER A 91 19.33 2.20 14.21
C SER A 91 20.21 1.23 15.01
N ARG A 92 20.27 -0.04 14.59
CA ARG A 92 21.04 -1.07 15.31
C ARG A 92 21.64 -2.08 14.33
N ASN A 93 22.93 -2.40 14.49
CA ASN A 93 23.64 -3.48 13.77
C ASN A 93 23.47 -3.47 12.24
N GLY A 94 23.54 -2.30 11.59
CA GLY A 94 23.41 -2.24 10.14
C GLY A 94 21.96 -2.26 9.61
N VAL A 95 20.97 -2.17 10.50
CA VAL A 95 19.55 -2.10 10.14
C VAL A 95 18.96 -0.78 10.66
N LEU A 96 18.21 -0.11 9.78
CA LEU A 96 17.46 1.10 10.09
C LEU A 96 15.98 0.79 10.01
N GLY A 97 15.15 1.42 10.85
CA GLY A 97 13.72 1.18 10.78
C GLY A 97 12.87 2.33 11.28
N TYR A 98 11.66 2.40 10.75
CA TYR A 98 10.60 3.27 11.24
C TYR A 98 9.53 2.45 11.95
N TYR A 99 9.11 2.89 13.11
CA TYR A 99 7.99 2.28 13.81
C TYR A 99 6.72 2.41 12.97
N ILE A 100 5.97 1.31 12.91
CA ILE A 100 4.72 1.22 12.17
C ILE A 100 3.54 1.11 13.13
N TYR A 101 3.49 0.03 13.90
CA TYR A 101 2.45 -0.26 14.88
C TYR A 101 2.93 -1.30 15.89
N THR A 102 2.22 -1.43 17.02
CA THR A 102 2.36 -2.58 17.94
C THR A 102 1.12 -3.44 17.80
N ASP A 103 1.29 -4.75 17.57
CA ASP A 103 0.15 -5.64 17.37
C ASP A 103 -0.55 -5.89 18.70
N ASN A 104 -1.65 -5.19 18.91
CA ASN A 104 -2.57 -5.40 20.02
C ASN A 104 -3.93 -5.87 19.49
N GLY A 105 -3.91 -6.65 18.40
CA GLY A 105 -5.10 -7.21 17.80
C GLY A 105 -5.91 -8.09 18.75
N PRO A 106 -7.22 -8.26 18.49
CA PRO A 106 -8.10 -9.08 19.33
C PRO A 106 -7.91 -10.58 19.13
N ILE A 107 -7.21 -11.00 18.06
CA ILE A 107 -7.02 -12.41 17.69
C ILE A 107 -5.52 -12.65 17.54
N MET A 108 -4.97 -13.49 18.44
CA MET A 108 -3.56 -13.90 18.48
C MET A 108 -2.54 -12.76 18.26
N PRO A 109 -2.59 -11.66 19.04
CA PRO A 109 -1.60 -10.60 18.94
C PRO A 109 -0.22 -11.07 19.38
N ASP A 110 0.83 -10.59 18.71
CA ASP A 110 2.20 -10.81 19.18
C ASP A 110 2.63 -9.82 20.27
N HIS A 111 1.91 -8.71 20.46
CA HIS A 111 2.24 -7.62 21.40
C HIS A 111 3.61 -6.98 21.17
N LEU A 112 4.21 -7.20 20.01
CA LEU A 112 5.52 -6.69 19.64
C LEU A 112 5.38 -5.44 18.76
N PRO A 113 6.33 -4.50 18.86
CA PRO A 113 6.42 -3.38 17.93
C PRO A 113 6.95 -3.88 16.57
N HIS A 114 6.19 -3.57 15.53
CA HIS A 114 6.52 -3.78 14.12
C HIS A 114 7.15 -2.53 13.51
N TYR A 115 8.18 -2.75 12.72
CA TYR A 115 8.99 -1.72 12.07
C TYR A 115 9.05 -1.95 10.57
N TYR A 116 9.14 -0.83 9.85
CA TYR A 116 9.49 -0.76 8.44
C TYR A 116 11.00 -0.72 8.39
N TYR A 117 11.63 -1.87 8.14
CA TYR A 117 13.08 -1.98 8.09
C TYR A 117 13.62 -1.68 6.70
N LEU A 118 14.83 -1.12 6.69
CA LEU A 118 15.62 -0.83 5.52
C LEU A 118 16.94 -1.58 5.64
N GLU A 119 17.19 -2.45 4.66
CA GLU A 119 18.48 -3.07 4.40
C GLU A 119 19.22 -2.23 3.37
N TYR A 120 20.47 -1.89 3.66
CA TYR A 120 21.31 -1.08 2.79
C TYR A 120 22.67 -1.75 2.54
N ASP A 121 23.30 -1.40 1.42
CA ASP A 121 24.65 -1.86 1.10
C ASP A 121 25.73 -0.99 1.75
N ASP A 122 27.01 -1.35 1.57
CA ASP A 122 28.15 -0.63 2.14
C ASP A 122 28.24 0.85 1.71
N ASN A 123 27.56 1.24 0.63
CA ASN A 123 27.48 2.64 0.18
C ASN A 123 26.29 3.40 0.80
N GLY A 124 25.55 2.76 1.70
CA GLY A 124 24.35 3.31 2.32
C GLY A 124 23.16 3.42 1.36
N ILE A 125 23.13 2.61 0.29
CA ILE A 125 22.01 2.56 -0.66
C ILE A 125 21.05 1.45 -0.24
N VAL A 126 19.78 1.79 -0.08
CA VAL A 126 18.72 0.84 0.29
C VAL A 126 18.53 -0.19 -0.81
N ARG A 127 18.69 -1.47 -0.45
CA ARG A 127 18.51 -2.62 -1.34
C ARG A 127 17.17 -3.29 -1.17
N ASN A 128 16.66 -3.31 0.06
CA ASN A 128 15.45 -4.02 0.40
C ASN A 128 14.72 -3.32 1.55
N VAL A 129 13.41 -3.53 1.58
CA VAL A 129 12.52 -3.02 2.62
C VAL A 129 11.56 -4.14 3.02
N TYR A 130 11.29 -4.25 4.32
CA TYR A 130 10.42 -5.30 4.84
C TYR A 130 9.83 -4.91 6.18
N GLU A 131 8.74 -5.58 6.54
CA GLU A 131 8.14 -5.47 7.86
C GLU A 131 8.74 -6.53 8.78
N GLY A 132 9.07 -6.15 10.01
CA GLY A 132 9.50 -7.10 11.01
C GLY A 132 9.40 -6.57 12.44
N VAL A 133 9.50 -7.48 13.40
CA VAL A 133 9.55 -7.16 14.83
C VAL A 133 10.96 -6.77 15.27
N ALA A 134 11.08 -6.11 16.43
CA ALA A 134 12.38 -5.81 17.03
C ALA A 134 13.22 -7.09 17.28
N PRO A 135 14.53 -7.10 16.97
CA PRO A 135 15.39 -8.25 17.28
C PRO A 135 15.48 -8.47 18.79
N GLY A 136 15.18 -9.71 19.24
CA GLY A 136 15.28 -10.13 20.65
C GLY A 136 13.98 -10.10 21.46
N GLY A 137 12.82 -10.06 20.79
CA GLY A 137 11.51 -10.36 21.39
C GLY A 137 11.33 -11.82 21.76
#